data_AF-X0W5E6-F1
#
_entry.id   AF-X0W5E6-F1
#
_cell.length_a   1.000
_cell.length_b   1.000
_cell.length_c   1.000
_cell.angle_alpha   90.00
_cell.angle_beta   90.00
_cell.angle_gamma   90.00
#
_symmetry.space_group_name_H-M   'P 1'
#
loop_
_entity.id
_entity.type
_entity.pdbx_description
1 polymer ?
#
loop_
_entity_poly.entity_id
_entity_poly.type
_entity_poly.pdbx_seq_one_letter_code
_entity_poly.pdbx_strand_id
1 'polypeptide(L)'
;MSKPASSLSTFLRELRRRKVFQVAVVYAIVGWLLIQVAETIFPRLHLPDWSVTLVIVLVFIGFPIALIVAWALELTPEGVKRTEDAEGE
;
A
#
# COMPACT_ATOMS: atom_id res chain seq x y z
N MET A 1 29.79 15.75 23.27
CA MET A 1 28.61 15.06 23.85
C MET A 1 27.50 15.08 22.80
N SER A 2 27.56 14.18 21.81
CA SER A 2 26.70 14.23 20.60
C SER A 2 25.40 13.47 20.85
N LYS A 3 24.28 14.19 20.74
CA LYS A 3 22.91 13.73 21.03
C LYS A 3 22.53 12.50 20.19
N PRO A 4 21.88 11.46 20.76
CA PRO A 4 21.38 10.32 19.99
C PRO A 4 20.04 10.70 19.32
N ALA A 5 20.09 11.12 18.06
CA ALA A 5 18.88 11.19 17.23
C ALA A 5 18.50 9.77 16.77
N SER A 6 17.73 9.10 17.63
CA SER A 6 16.79 8.01 17.39
C SER A 6 17.00 7.14 16.12
N SER A 7 17.53 5.94 16.33
CA SER A 7 17.61 4.85 15.34
C SER A 7 16.29 4.57 14.61
N LEU A 8 15.15 4.91 15.20
CA LEU A 8 13.82 4.86 14.58
C LEU A 8 13.73 5.70 13.32
N SER A 9 14.33 6.90 13.31
CA SER A 9 14.29 7.78 12.13
C SER A 9 15.09 7.20 10.96
N THR A 10 16.23 6.56 11.23
CA THR A 10 17.02 5.80 10.25
C THR A 10 16.29 4.53 9.81
N PHE A 11 15.67 3.77 10.73
CA PHE A 11 14.88 2.58 10.41
C PHE A 11 13.61 2.91 9.59
N LEU A 12 12.95 4.03 9.89
CA LEU A 12 11.83 4.59 9.11
C LEU A 12 12.29 5.10 7.74
N ARG A 13 13.54 5.57 7.62
CA ARG A 13 14.16 5.99 6.35
C ARG A 13 14.56 4.77 5.50
N GLU A 14 14.97 3.68 6.13
CA GLU A 14 15.22 2.37 5.51
C GLU A 14 13.92 1.70 5.05
N LEU A 15 12.84 1.79 5.84
CA LEU A 15 11.48 1.34 5.44
C LEU A 15 10.93 2.14 4.26
N ARG A 16 11.28 3.43 4.18
CA ARG A 16 10.89 4.33 3.07
C ARG A 16 11.62 4.01 1.75
N ARG A 17 12.64 3.14 1.74
CA ARG A 17 13.37 2.71 0.53
C ARG A 17 12.66 1.64 -0.31
N ARG A 18 11.54 1.06 0.15
CA ARG A 18 10.77 0.07 -0.61
C ARG A 18 9.42 0.65 -1.01
N LYS A 19 9.15 0.81 -2.32
CA LYS A 19 7.86 1.32 -2.81
C LYS A 19 6.70 0.41 -2.42
N VAL A 20 6.97 -0.84 -2.05
CA VAL A 20 5.98 -1.80 -1.52
C VAL A 20 5.20 -1.26 -0.31
N PHE A 21 5.84 -0.52 0.61
CA PHE A 21 5.13 0.02 1.77
C PHE A 21 4.10 1.08 1.36
N GLN A 22 4.43 1.90 0.36
CA GLN A 22 3.50 2.87 -0.20
C GLN A 22 2.30 2.18 -0.85
N VAL A 23 2.52 1.09 -1.60
CA VAL A 23 1.42 0.31 -2.19
C VAL A 23 0.54 -0.31 -1.11
N ALA A 24 1.13 -0.88 -0.05
CA ALA A 24 0.36 -1.46 1.05
C ALA A 24 -0.54 -0.41 1.74
N VAL A 25 -0.02 0.79 1.99
CA VAL A 25 -0.78 1.89 2.60
C VAL A 25 -1.90 2.38 1.68
N VAL A 26 -1.59 2.63 0.40
CA VAL A 26 -2.61 3.05 -0.59
C VAL A 26 -3.69 1.98 -0.72
N TYR A 27 -3.31 0.71 -0.79
CA TYR A 27 -4.26 -0.39 -0.86
C TYR A 27 -5.14 -0.45 0.39
N ALA A 28 -4.57 -0.31 1.58
CA ALA A 28 -5.35 -0.31 2.82
C ALA A 28 -6.39 0.82 2.84
N ILE A 29 -6.02 2.02 2.38
CA ILE A 29 -6.94 3.16 2.28
C ILE A 29 -8.06 2.88 1.27
N VAL A 30 -7.72 2.40 0.07
CA VAL A 30 -8.70 2.10 -0.99
C VAL A 30 -9.62 0.95 -0.58
N GLY A 31 -9.06 -0.14 -0.05
CA GLY A 31 -9.81 -1.30 0.43
C GLY A 31 -10.75 -0.93 1.57
N TRP A 32 -10.31 -0.12 2.52
CA TRP A 32 -11.16 0.39 3.60
C TRP A 32 -12.29 1.27 3.05
N LEU A 33 -12.00 2.19 2.13
CA LEU A 33 -13.03 3.02 1.50
C LEU A 33 -14.08 2.17 0.75
N LEU A 34 -13.65 1.13 0.03
CA LEU A 34 -14.57 0.20 -0.65
C LEU A 34 -15.50 -0.50 0.34
N ILE A 35 -14.96 -0.97 1.47
CA ILE A 35 -15.76 -1.60 2.53
C ILE A 35 -16.77 -0.59 3.09
N GLN A 36 -16.34 0.64 3.40
CA GLN A 36 -17.22 1.65 3.98
C GLN A 36 -18.36 2.07 3.02
N VAL A 37 -18.04 2.17 1.72
CA VAL A 37 -19.03 2.42 0.67
C VAL A 37 -20.00 1.24 0.55
N ALA A 38 -19.51 0.00 0.57
CA ALA A 38 -20.35 -1.19 0.52
C ALA A 38 -21.29 -1.28 1.74
N GLU A 39 -20.78 -1.07 2.95
CA GLU A 39 -21.57 -0.99 4.18
C GLU A 39 -22.67 0.07 4.12
N THR A 40 -22.42 1.19 3.42
CA THR A 40 -23.39 2.28 3.29
C THR A 40 -24.43 2.03 2.20
N ILE A 41 -24.00 1.49 1.05
CA ILE A 41 -24.83 1.36 -0.16
C ILE A 41 -25.59 0.03 -0.17
N PHE A 42 -24.95 -1.08 0.19
CA PHE A 42 -25.52 -2.42 0.03
C PHE A 42 -26.82 -2.61 0.82
N PRO A 43 -26.92 -2.18 2.09
CA PRO A 43 -28.19 -2.25 2.82
C PRO A 43 -29.29 -1.40 2.16
N ARG A 44 -28.95 -0.24 1.58
CA ARG A 44 -29.93 0.62 0.87
C ARG A 44 -30.45 -0.02 -0.40
N LEU A 45 -29.65 -0.85 -1.04
CA LEU A 45 -30.03 -1.66 -2.18
C LEU A 45 -30.77 -2.94 -1.79
N HIS A 46 -31.02 -3.17 -0.49
CA HIS A 46 -31.61 -4.40 0.06
C HIS A 46 -30.83 -5.66 -0.35
N LEU A 47 -29.50 -5.53 -0.47
CA LEU A 47 -28.66 -6.69 -0.69
C LEU A 47 -28.58 -7.55 0.59
N PRO A 48 -28.37 -8.86 0.46
CA PRO A 48 -28.18 -9.74 1.60
C PRO A 48 -26.97 -9.34 2.45
N ASP A 49 -27.03 -9.63 3.76
CA ASP A 49 -25.97 -9.26 4.72
C ASP A 49 -24.60 -9.85 4.39
N TRP A 50 -24.56 -11.03 3.75
CA TRP A 50 -23.32 -11.67 3.33
C TRP A 50 -22.57 -10.91 2.22
N SER A 51 -23.22 -9.96 1.56
CA SER A 51 -22.63 -9.18 0.46
C SER A 51 -21.49 -8.28 0.94
N VAL A 52 -21.61 -7.67 2.12
CA VAL A 52 -20.51 -6.86 2.71
C VAL A 52 -19.36 -7.77 3.11
N THR A 53 -19.66 -8.92 3.70
CA THR A 53 -18.64 -9.94 4.03
C THR A 53 -17.87 -10.40 2.80
N LEU A 54 -18.54 -10.60 1.65
CA LEU A 54 -17.83 -10.89 0.40
C LEU A 54 -16.83 -9.80 0.03
N VAL A 55 -17.23 -8.52 0.10
CA VAL A 55 -16.34 -7.40 -0.26
C VAL A 55 -15.11 -7.42 0.63
N ILE A 56 -15.29 -7.63 1.94
CA ILE A 56 -14.18 -7.76 2.88
C ILE A 56 -13.26 -8.91 2.47
N VAL A 57 -13.80 -10.09 2.21
CA VAL A 57 -13.01 -11.27 1.79
C VAL A 57 -12.25 -10.99 0.48
N LEU A 58 -12.89 -10.35 -0.50
CA LEU A 58 -12.24 -9.98 -1.76
C LEU A 58 -11.12 -8.97 -1.56
N VAL A 59 -11.28 -7.97 -0.69
CA VAL A 59 -10.21 -7.02 -0.33
C VAL A 59 -9.05 -7.75 0.35
N PHE A 60 -9.35 -8.69 1.26
CA PHE A 60 -8.32 -9.49 1.92
C PHE A 60 -7.54 -10.41 0.98
N ILE A 61 -8.21 -11.01 -0.01
CA ILE A 61 -7.57 -11.84 -1.05
C ILE A 61 -6.85 -10.97 -2.10
N GLY A 62 -7.40 -9.81 -2.42
CA GLY A 62 -6.81 -8.86 -3.36
C GLY A 62 -5.53 -8.21 -2.82
N PHE A 63 -5.40 -8.08 -1.50
CA PHE A 63 -4.21 -7.51 -0.87
C PHE A 63 -2.91 -8.29 -1.17
N PRO A 64 -2.79 -9.61 -0.93
CA PRO A 64 -1.59 -10.36 -1.28
C PRO A 64 -1.32 -10.33 -2.79
N ILE A 65 -2.37 -10.32 -3.64
CA ILE A 65 -2.20 -10.17 -5.09
C ILE A 65 -1.58 -8.81 -5.42
N ALA A 66 -2.08 -7.72 -4.83
CA ALA A 66 -1.56 -6.38 -5.04
C ALA A 66 -0.09 -6.26 -4.57
N LEU A 67 0.28 -6.93 -3.46
CA LEU A 67 1.67 -6.98 -3.00
C LEU A 67 2.57 -7.75 -3.98
N ILE A 68 2.12 -8.90 -4.49
CA ILE A 68 2.87 -9.69 -5.48
C ILE A 68 3.05 -8.90 -6.78
N VAL A 69 2.00 -8.22 -7.26
CA VAL A 69 2.07 -7.37 -8.46
C VAL A 69 3.00 -6.19 -8.23
N ALA A 70 2.91 -5.51 -7.09
CA ALA A 70 3.82 -4.41 -6.76
C ALA A 70 5.27 -4.88 -6.69
N TRP A 71 5.51 -6.06 -6.11
CA TRP A 71 6.83 -6.68 -6.07
C TRP A 71 7.35 -7.05 -7.46
N ALA A 72 6.49 -7.64 -8.31
CA ALA A 72 6.82 -7.98 -9.69
C ALA A 72 7.09 -6.73 -10.55
N LEU A 73 6.31 -5.65 -10.39
CA LEU A 73 6.51 -4.37 -11.08
C LEU A 73 7.73 -3.61 -10.56
N GLU A 74 8.11 -3.75 -9.29
CA GLU A 74 9.37 -3.19 -8.78
C GLU A 74 10.59 -3.97 -9.30
N LEU A 75 10.43 -5.27 -9.60
CA LEU A 75 11.43 -6.11 -10.26
C LEU A 75 11.54 -5.89 -11.78
N THR A 76 10.54 -5.26 -12.40
CA THR A 76 10.48 -5.00 -13.85
C THR A 76 10.53 -3.47 -14.09
N PRO A 77 10.83 -2.99 -15.30
CA PRO A 77 12.03 -2.25 -15.73
C PRO A 77 12.19 -0.74 -15.35
N GLU A 78 11.59 -0.20 -14.28
CA GLU A 78 11.73 1.25 -13.97
C GLU A 78 12.62 1.57 -12.74
N GLY A 79 13.18 0.54 -12.09
CA GLY A 79 13.95 0.67 -10.83
C GLY A 79 15.41 1.14 -10.93
N VAL A 80 15.95 1.36 -12.14
CA VAL A 80 17.37 1.78 -12.35
C VAL A 80 17.49 3.07 -13.16
N LYS A 81 16.63 4.06 -12.93
CA LYS A 81 16.89 5.44 -13.41
C LYS A 81 16.44 6.49 -12.40
N ARG A 82 17.12 6.55 -11.25
CA ARG A 82 17.38 7.82 -10.55
C ARG A 82 18.54 7.70 -9.56
N THR A 83 19.68 7.26 -10.07
CA THR A 83 20.98 7.60 -9.50
C THR A 83 21.81 8.08 -10.69
N GLU A 84 22.52 9.19 -10.52
CA GLU A 84 23.40 9.84 -11.53
C GLU A 84 22.63 10.78 -12.49
N ASP A 85 22.57 12.06 -12.09
CA ASP A 85 22.57 13.27 -12.93
C ASP A 85 22.15 14.49 -12.08
N ALA A 86 22.79 14.66 -10.91
CA ALA A 86 22.74 15.90 -10.14
C ALA A 86 24.07 16.17 -9.40
N GLU A 87 25.18 15.74 -9.99
CA GLU A 87 26.53 16.24 -9.70
C GLU A 87 27.21 16.50 -11.06
N GLY A 88 27.51 17.76 -11.32
CA GLY A 88 27.92 18.34 -12.61
C GLY A 88 26.93 19.45 -12.96
N GLU A 89 27.16 20.72 -12.61
CA GLU A 89 28.41 21.47 -12.50
C GLU A 89 28.43 22.43 -11.30
#